data_AF-A0A6U1CAX6-F1
#
_entry.id   AF-A0A6U1CAX6-F1
#
_cell.length_a   1.000
_cell.length_b   1.000
_cell.length_c   1.000
_cell.angle_alpha   90.00
_cell.angle_beta   90.00
_cell.angle_gamma   90.00
#
_symmetry.space_group_name_H-M   'P 1'
#
loop_
_entity.id
_entity.type
_entity.pdbx_description
1 polymer ?
#
loop_
_entity_poly.entity_id
_entity_poly.type
_entity_poly.pdbx_seq_one_letter_code
_entity_poly.pdbx_strand_id
1 'polypeptide(L)'
;MEEVRGVARKAMALAAVGGAFGAGLAVYRGHSAAMYSVSIGGNYLVLAGTVLGMEKVVSYINGKSSMSTHAVSGFVGGGFLSGVFGGPRLVLPGAVLFAGIASAGYAGTNKIVEYL
;
A
#
# COMPACT_ATOMS: atom_id res chain seq x y z
N MET A 1 -18.14 -12.14 -0.91
CA MET A 1 -18.60 -10.84 -1.49
C MET A 1 -18.29 -9.65 -0.57
N GLU A 2 -18.63 -9.73 0.72
CA GLU A 2 -18.43 -8.64 1.69
C GLU A 2 -16.95 -8.26 1.91
N GLU A 3 -16.10 -9.27 1.96
CA GLU A 3 -14.65 -9.13 2.07
C GLU A 3 -13.98 -8.37 0.91
N VAL A 4 -14.43 -8.59 -0.33
CA VAL A 4 -13.90 -7.90 -1.52
C VAL A 4 -14.31 -6.43 -1.50
N ARG A 5 -15.52 -6.13 -1.01
CA ARG A 5 -15.99 -4.76 -0.80
C ARG A 5 -15.15 -4.03 0.26
N GLY A 6 -14.72 -4.74 1.32
CA GLY A 6 -13.82 -4.19 2.33
C GLY A 6 -12.46 -3.77 1.76
N VAL A 7 -11.85 -4.64 0.94
CA VAL A 7 -10.59 -4.32 0.24
C VAL A 7 -10.77 -3.16 -0.73
N ALA A 8 -11.84 -3.16 -1.52
CA ALA A 8 -12.13 -2.09 -2.48
C ALA A 8 -12.32 -0.73 -1.80
N ARG A 9 -13.01 -0.69 -0.64
CA ARG A 9 -13.17 0.54 0.15
C ARG A 9 -11.84 1.08 0.67
N LYS A 10 -10.99 0.20 1.22
CA LYS A 10 -9.64 0.60 1.70
C LYS A 10 -8.77 1.09 0.54
N ALA A 11 -8.80 0.41 -0.59
CA ALA A 11 -8.07 0.82 -1.79
C ALA A 11 -8.55 2.17 -2.33
N MET A 12 -9.86 2.42 -2.35
CA MET A 12 -10.43 3.71 -2.74
C MET A 12 -10.06 4.83 -1.77
N ALA A 13 -10.06 4.57 -0.45
CA ALA A 13 -9.62 5.56 0.53
C ALA A 13 -8.14 5.95 0.33
N LEU A 14 -7.27 4.96 0.11
CA LEU A 14 -5.85 5.19 -0.20
C LEU A 14 -5.66 5.94 -1.53
N ALA A 15 -6.46 5.62 -2.55
CA ALA A 15 -6.44 6.33 -3.83
C ALA A 15 -6.89 7.79 -3.69
N ALA A 16 -7.88 8.08 -2.84
CA ALA A 16 -8.31 9.45 -2.56
C ALA A 16 -7.21 10.25 -1.84
N VAL A 17 -6.53 9.64 -0.86
CA VAL A 17 -5.38 10.27 -0.18
C VAL A 17 -4.24 10.52 -1.16
N GLY A 18 -3.89 9.53 -1.99
CA GLY A 18 -2.87 9.68 -3.04
C GLY A 18 -3.24 10.76 -4.05
N GLY A 19 -4.51 10.82 -4.47
CA GLY A 19 -5.01 11.85 -5.37
C GLY A 19 -4.96 13.25 -4.77
N ALA A 20 -5.29 13.42 -3.49
CA ALA A 20 -5.16 14.69 -2.79
C ALA A 20 -3.69 15.15 -2.70
N PHE A 21 -2.78 14.21 -2.40
CA PHE A 21 -1.34 14.49 -2.37
C PHE A 21 -0.82 14.86 -3.76
N GLY A 22 -1.30 14.18 -4.80
CA GLY A 22 -0.96 14.48 -6.18
C GLY A 22 -1.48 15.85 -6.64
N ALA A 23 -2.68 16.24 -6.23
CA ALA A 23 -3.21 17.58 -6.47
C ALA A 23 -2.33 18.65 -5.80
N GLY A 24 -1.92 18.44 -4.54
CA GLY A 24 -1.01 19.35 -3.83
C GLY A 24 0.35 19.47 -4.53
N LEU A 25 0.92 18.36 -4.97
CA LEU A 25 2.19 18.34 -5.71
C LEU A 25 2.08 19.07 -7.06
N ALA A 26 0.93 18.97 -7.74
CA ALA A 26 0.67 19.66 -9.00
C ALA A 26 0.61 21.17 -8.82
N VAL A 27 -0.06 21.65 -7.75
CA VAL A 27 -0.11 23.08 -7.39
C VAL A 27 1.31 23.60 -7.12
N TYR A 28 2.12 22.83 -6.38
CA TYR A 28 3.52 23.21 -6.11
C TYR A 28 4.39 23.28 -7.37
N ARG A 29 4.13 22.42 -8.38
CA ARG A 29 4.89 22.36 -9.63
C ARG A 29 4.30 23.20 -10.77
N GLY A 30 3.18 23.90 -10.54
CA GLY A 30 2.50 24.68 -11.58
C GLY A 30 1.90 23.83 -12.72
N HIS A 31 1.59 22.56 -12.46
CA HIS A 31 0.99 21.64 -13.44
C HIS A 31 -0.51 21.44 -13.20
N SER A 32 -1.19 20.81 -14.17
CA SER A 32 -2.61 20.47 -14.05
C SER A 32 -2.87 19.54 -12.86
N ALA A 33 -3.60 20.06 -11.87
CA ALA A 33 -3.98 19.33 -10.66
C ALA A 33 -4.85 18.10 -10.96
N ALA A 34 -5.71 18.17 -11.98
CA ALA A 34 -6.57 17.07 -12.37
C ALA A 34 -5.76 15.89 -12.95
N MET A 35 -4.75 16.17 -13.78
CA MET A 35 -3.92 15.12 -14.39
C MET A 35 -3.06 14.41 -13.33
N TYR A 36 -2.47 15.18 -12.42
CA TYR A 36 -1.62 14.65 -11.36
C TYR A 36 -2.41 13.95 -10.25
N SER A 37 -3.61 14.43 -9.90
CA SER A 37 -4.45 13.76 -8.91
C SER A 37 -4.93 12.40 -9.42
N VAL A 38 -5.36 12.31 -10.68
CA VAL A 38 -5.79 11.06 -11.29
C VAL A 38 -4.61 10.10 -11.46
N SER A 39 -3.46 10.60 -11.92
CA SER A 39 -2.26 9.77 -12.11
C SER A 39 -1.74 9.20 -10.77
N ILE A 40 -1.55 10.06 -9.76
CA ILE A 40 -1.02 9.63 -8.45
C ILE A 40 -2.07 8.83 -7.69
N GLY A 41 -3.34 9.23 -7.73
CA GLY A 41 -4.44 8.46 -7.13
C GLY A 41 -4.60 7.07 -7.76
N GLY A 42 -4.47 6.95 -9.08
CA GLY A 42 -4.47 5.68 -9.79
C GLY A 42 -3.30 4.78 -9.40
N ASN A 43 -2.09 5.33 -9.30
CA ASN A 43 -0.92 4.58 -8.80
C ASN A 43 -1.14 4.07 -7.38
N TYR A 44 -1.69 4.89 -6.49
CA TYR A 44 -2.03 4.49 -5.12
C TYR A 44 -3.13 3.43 -5.07
N LEU A 45 -4.12 3.48 -5.97
CA LEU A 45 -5.17 2.46 -6.07
C LEU A 45 -4.57 1.09 -6.43
N VAL A 46 -3.69 1.05 -7.44
CA VAL A 46 -3.02 -0.18 -7.89
C VAL A 46 -2.09 -0.73 -6.81
N LEU A 47 -1.34 0.15 -6.17
CA LEU A 47 -0.47 -0.20 -5.05
C LEU A 47 -1.27 -0.80 -3.89
N ALA A 48 -2.34 -0.11 -3.47
CA ALA A 48 -3.21 -0.56 -2.38
C ALA A 48 -3.90 -1.89 -2.71
N GLY A 49 -4.40 -2.05 -3.93
CA GLY A 49 -5.01 -3.30 -4.37
C GLY A 49 -4.05 -4.48 -4.31
N THR A 50 -2.80 -4.27 -4.73
CA THR A 50 -1.77 -5.32 -4.74
C THR A 50 -1.32 -5.66 -3.32
N VAL A 51 -1.04 -4.67 -2.48
CA VAL A 51 -0.62 -4.90 -1.08
C VAL A 51 -1.72 -5.57 -0.27
N LEU A 52 -2.96 -5.07 -0.31
CA LEU A 52 -4.09 -5.66 0.42
C LEU A 52 -4.45 -7.05 -0.09
N GLY A 53 -4.32 -7.29 -1.40
CA GLY A 53 -4.48 -8.61 -1.99
C GLY A 53 -3.41 -9.59 -1.50
N MET A 54 -2.15 -9.18 -1.48
CA MET A 54 -1.05 -10.02 -1.00
C MET A 54 -1.13 -10.28 0.50
N GLU A 55 -1.55 -9.29 1.29
CA GLU A 55 -1.78 -9.43 2.73
C GLU A 55 -2.84 -10.50 3.01
N LYS A 56 -3.91 -10.56 2.22
CA LYS A 56 -4.91 -11.63 2.32
C LYS A 56 -4.34 -13.00 1.99
N VAL A 57 -3.58 -13.12 0.90
CA VAL A 57 -2.95 -14.39 0.50
C VAL A 57 -2.02 -14.88 1.61
N VAL A 58 -1.17 -13.99 2.13
CA VAL A 58 -0.21 -14.33 3.19
C VAL A 58 -0.91 -14.63 4.52
N SER A 59 -1.95 -13.89 4.88
CA SER A 59 -2.76 -14.16 6.08
C SER A 59 -3.49 -15.51 6.00
N TYR A 60 -4.01 -15.86 4.82
CA TYR A 60 -4.62 -17.16 4.56
C TYR A 60 -3.61 -18.31 4.71
N ILE A 61 -2.36 -18.10 4.31
CA ILE A 61 -1.28 -19.09 4.43
C ILE A 61 -0.79 -19.24 5.88
N ASN A 62 -0.65 -18.15 6.63
CA ASN A 62 -0.05 -18.18 7.98
C ASN A 62 -1.05 -18.47 9.11
N GLY A 63 -2.36 -18.34 8.89
CA GLY A 63 -3.40 -18.64 9.88
C GLY A 63 -3.41 -17.75 11.15
N LYS A 64 -2.44 -16.82 11.29
CA LYS A 64 -2.34 -15.85 12.38
C LYS A 64 -1.83 -14.51 11.83
N SER A 65 -2.41 -13.41 12.29
CA SER A 65 -1.88 -12.07 12.02
C SER A 65 -0.79 -11.74 13.05
N SER A 66 0.43 -11.55 12.58
CA SER A 66 1.60 -11.20 13.38
C SER A 66 2.43 -10.14 12.66
N MET A 67 3.29 -9.43 13.39
CA MET A 67 4.20 -8.44 12.81
C MET A 67 5.08 -9.05 11.70
N SER A 68 5.49 -10.32 11.84
CA SER A 68 6.23 -11.06 10.80
C SER A 68 5.37 -11.35 9.57
N THR A 69 4.08 -11.62 9.73
CA THR A 69 3.14 -11.86 8.63
C THR A 69 2.96 -10.58 7.80
N HIS A 70 2.87 -9.42 8.44
CA HIS A 70 2.85 -8.12 7.76
C HIS A 70 4.20 -7.76 7.11
N ALA A 71 5.32 -8.07 7.77
CA ALA A 71 6.65 -7.84 7.19
C ALA A 71 6.85 -8.68 5.91
N VAL A 72 6.47 -9.96 5.93
CA VAL A 72 6.60 -10.87 4.78
C VAL A 72 5.63 -10.49 3.65
N SER A 73 4.38 -10.14 3.97
CA SER A 73 3.44 -9.67 2.93
C SER A 73 3.90 -8.35 2.30
N GLY A 74 4.44 -7.42 3.10
CA GLY A 74 5.08 -6.20 2.64
C GLY A 74 6.30 -6.48 1.77
N PHE A 75 7.15 -7.43 2.17
CA PHE A 75 8.33 -7.83 1.41
C PHE A 75 7.98 -8.38 0.02
N VAL A 76 7.07 -9.36 -0.01
CA VAL A 76 6.66 -10.02 -1.26
C VAL A 76 5.87 -9.06 -2.15
N GLY A 77 4.89 -8.35 -1.59
CA GLY A 77 4.05 -7.41 -2.34
C GLY A 77 4.84 -6.22 -2.88
N GLY A 78 5.72 -5.64 -2.05
CA GLY A 78 6.56 -4.51 -2.44
C GLY A 78 7.66 -4.87 -3.42
N GLY A 79 8.25 -6.06 -3.28
CA GLY A 79 9.21 -6.58 -4.24
C GLY A 79 8.59 -6.84 -5.61
N PHE A 80 7.39 -7.43 -5.63
CA PHE A 80 6.64 -7.64 -6.87
C PHE A 80 6.26 -6.31 -7.53
N LEU A 81 5.66 -5.38 -6.79
CA LEU A 81 5.27 -4.06 -7.30
C LEU A 81 6.47 -3.27 -7.84
N SER A 82 7.56 -3.22 -7.07
CA SER A 82 8.75 -2.47 -7.48
C SER A 82 9.48 -3.11 -8.66
N GLY A 83 9.40 -4.44 -8.79
CA GLY A 83 9.86 -5.16 -9.97
C GLY A 83 9.05 -4.87 -11.22
N VAL A 84 7.72 -4.86 -11.10
CA VAL A 84 6.79 -4.63 -12.22
C VAL A 84 6.84 -3.18 -12.70
N PHE A 85 6.80 -2.21 -11.77
CA PHE A 85 6.73 -0.79 -12.12
C PHE A 85 8.09 -0.09 -12.23
N GLY A 86 9.12 -0.63 -11.57
CA GLY A 86 10.47 -0.04 -11.50
C GLY A 86 11.58 -0.87 -12.16
N GLY A 87 11.26 -2.09 -12.61
CA GLY A 87 12.22 -3.02 -13.19
C GLY A 87 12.96 -3.89 -12.15
N PRO A 88 13.70 -4.91 -12.60
CA PRO A 88 14.24 -5.97 -11.75
C PRO A 88 15.23 -5.47 -10.69
N ARG A 89 15.93 -4.37 -10.94
CA ARG A 89 16.88 -3.77 -9.97
C ARG A 89 16.19 -3.15 -8.75
N LEU A 90 14.91 -2.81 -8.87
CA LEU A 90 14.12 -2.20 -7.80
C LEU A 90 13.33 -3.21 -6.96
N VAL A 91 13.40 -4.51 -7.30
CA VAL A 91 12.74 -5.60 -6.55
C VAL A 91 13.23 -5.64 -5.10
N LEU A 92 14.54 -5.74 -4.87
CA LEU A 92 15.12 -5.84 -3.53
C LEU A 92 14.91 -4.57 -2.68
N PRO A 93 15.21 -3.35 -3.19
CA PRO A 93 14.93 -2.11 -2.47
C PRO A 93 13.44 -1.99 -2.13
N GLY A 94 12.56 -2.28 -3.10
CA GLY A 94 11.12 -2.26 -2.91
C GLY A 94 10.63 -3.23 -1.85
N ALA A 95 11.13 -4.47 -1.87
CA ALA A 95 10.78 -5.49 -0.89
C ALA A 95 11.14 -5.05 0.53
N VAL A 96 12.38 -4.56 0.75
CA VAL A 96 12.83 -4.11 2.08
C VAL A 96 11.99 -2.92 2.58
N LEU A 97 11.74 -1.95 1.70
CA LEU A 97 11.03 -0.72 2.07
C LEU A 97 9.57 -1.01 2.45
N PHE A 98 8.87 -1.85 1.67
CA PHE A 98 7.49 -2.23 1.98
C PHE A 98 7.38 -3.18 3.17
N ALA A 99 8.37 -4.05 3.41
CA ALA A 99 8.42 -4.84 4.64
C ALA A 99 8.48 -3.94 5.88
N GLY A 100 9.27 -2.87 5.83
CA GLY A 100 9.37 -1.86 6.87
C GLY A 100 8.06 -1.10 7.08
N ILE A 101 7.43 -0.62 5.99
CA ILE A 101 6.16 0.10 6.07
C ILE A 101 5.04 -0.79 6.65
N ALA A 102 4.94 -2.03 6.20
CA ALA A 102 3.89 -2.94 6.66
C ALA A 102 4.06 -3.34 8.14
N SER A 103 5.30 -3.60 8.56
CA SER A 103 5.60 -3.90 9.97
C SER A 103 5.40 -2.68 10.89
N ALA A 104 5.79 -1.49 10.45
CA ALA A 104 5.51 -0.24 11.17
C ALA A 104 4.00 0.05 11.28
N GLY A 105 3.24 -0.21 10.21
CA GLY A 105 1.78 -0.08 10.22
C GLY A 105 1.10 -0.98 11.23
N TYR A 106 1.52 -2.25 11.33
CA TYR A 106 1.02 -3.19 12.34
C TYR A 106 1.37 -2.75 13.77
N ALA A 107 2.60 -2.30 14.01
CA ALA A 107 3.04 -1.83 15.33
C ALA A 107 2.28 -0.57 15.77
N GLY A 108 2.06 0.38 14.84
CA GLY A 108 1.27 1.58 15.11
C GLY A 108 -0.19 1.27 15.44
N THR A 109 -0.79 0.32 14.71
CA THR A 109 -2.19 -0.06 14.94
C THR A 109 -2.37 -0.74 16.31
N ASN A 110 -1.44 -1.62 16.71
CA ASN A 110 -1.49 -2.24 18.05
C ASN A 110 -1.29 -1.21 19.17
N LYS A 111 -0.38 -0.25 19.01
CA LYS A 111 -0.19 0.81 20.00
C LYS A 111 -1.41 1.71 20.15
N ILE A 112 -2.09 2.06 19.05
CA ILE A 112 -3.30 2.91 19.12
C ILE A 112 -4.46 2.20 19.84
N VAL A 113 -4.56 0.87 19.69
CA VAL A 113 -5.56 0.05 20.41
C VAL A 113 -5.25 -0.04 21.91
N GLU A 114 -3.99 0.06 22.32
CA GLU A 114 -3.59 0.06 23.74
C GLU A 114 -4.00 1.35 24.50
N TYR A 115 -4.33 2.42 23.78
CA TYR A 115 -4.73 3.72 24.35
C TYR A 115 -6.25 3.99 24.24
N LEU A 116 -7.04 3.05 23.74
CA LEU A 116 -8.50 3.10 23.66
C LEU A 116 -9.14 2.06 24.59
#